data_AF-A0A7C2NH95-F1
#
_entry.id   AF-A0A7C2NH95-F1
#
_cell.length_a   1.000
_cell.length_b   1.000
_cell.length_c   1.000
_cell.angle_alpha   90.00
_cell.angle_beta   90.00
_cell.angle_gamma   90.00
#
_symmetry.space_group_name_H-M   'P 1'
#
loop_
_entity.id
_entity.type
_entity.pdbx_description
1 polymer ?
#
loop_
_entity_poly.entity_id
_entity_poly.type
_entity_poly.pdbx_seq_one_letter_code
_entity_poly.pdbx_strand_id
1 'polypeptide(L)'
;MTRRRRRAGAAAAPALALAAALALALVAAPPSSAQRRAPGETPLADVLQIVVLERELVAIDGLAGTDTRAELEIGERVLWTEARGRVGVAITDRRLLAVGTRSGAWQAARFRRGEPPPPGALLGERVAIAVTGKRALGFDGGSGNLVERTLGPRERVLAADADGAVGVVVTDRRALGLSPFVGGFFVQPLRLEEDVEGVAATGNVATVRTSRRLLTFQAPVGAWVEVPLD
;
A
#
# COMPACT_ATOMS: atom_id res chain seq x y z
N MET A 1 78.69 -31.17 -10.76
CA MET A 1 79.24 -31.90 -9.58
C MET A 1 79.42 -30.84 -8.50
N THR A 2 78.79 -30.83 -7.32
CA THR A 2 78.61 -31.89 -6.31
C THR A 2 77.36 -31.58 -5.45
N ARG A 3 76.85 -32.61 -4.76
CA ARG A 3 75.53 -32.76 -4.12
C ARG A 3 75.44 -32.30 -2.65
N ARG A 4 74.19 -31.96 -2.24
CA ARG A 4 73.45 -32.32 -0.98
C ARG A 4 74.03 -31.82 0.37
N ARG A 5 73.29 -31.61 1.47
CA ARG A 5 71.90 -31.91 1.89
C ARG A 5 71.55 -31.09 3.16
N ARG A 6 70.28 -30.64 3.24
CA ARG A 6 69.33 -30.56 4.37
C ARG A 6 69.84 -30.55 5.84
N ARG A 7 69.24 -29.66 6.63
CA ARG A 7 68.41 -30.04 7.81
C ARG A 7 67.32 -29.00 8.09
N ALA A 8 66.18 -29.51 8.57
CA ALA A 8 64.96 -28.81 8.91
C ALA A 8 64.76 -28.83 10.44
N GLY A 9 64.03 -27.85 10.96
CA GLY A 9 63.36 -27.83 12.27
C GLY A 9 62.42 -26.62 12.26
N ALA A 10 61.10 -26.76 12.13
CA ALA A 10 60.09 -27.29 13.06
C ALA A 10 59.75 -26.32 14.22
N ALA A 11 58.55 -25.73 14.09
CA ALA A 11 57.52 -25.43 15.09
C ALA A 11 57.85 -24.61 16.35
N ALA A 12 57.07 -23.54 16.59
CA ALA A 12 55.93 -23.54 17.53
C ALA A 12 55.62 -22.11 18.02
N ALA A 13 54.34 -21.74 18.01
CA ALA A 13 53.78 -20.57 18.69
C ALA A 13 53.52 -20.86 20.19
N PRO A 14 53.38 -19.82 21.02
CA PRO A 14 52.13 -19.58 21.76
C PRO A 14 51.69 -18.10 21.62
N ALA A 15 50.43 -17.74 21.35
CA ALA A 15 49.20 -17.82 22.14
C ALA A 15 49.13 -16.85 23.37
N LEU A 16 48.09 -16.00 23.37
CA LEU A 16 47.53 -15.11 24.44
C LEU A 16 48.28 -13.78 24.68
N ALA A 17 47.67 -12.59 24.83
CA ALA A 17 46.29 -12.11 25.04
C ALA A 17 46.22 -10.63 24.54
N LEU A 18 45.24 -10.23 23.75
CA LEU A 18 43.93 -9.63 24.10
C LEU A 18 43.99 -8.17 24.61
N ALA A 19 43.15 -7.34 23.96
CA ALA A 19 42.52 -6.06 24.38
C ALA A 19 43.04 -4.82 23.63
N ALA A 20 42.22 -3.89 23.13
CA ALA A 20 40.78 -3.75 22.94
C ALA A 20 40.60 -2.36 22.29
N ALA A 21 39.84 -2.23 21.20
CA ALA A 21 39.15 -0.99 20.82
C ALA A 21 38.28 -1.24 19.58
N LEU A 22 37.18 -1.98 19.77
CA LEU A 22 36.08 -1.99 18.82
C LEU A 22 35.19 -0.80 19.19
N ALA A 23 35.26 0.29 18.42
CA ALA A 23 34.37 1.42 18.61
C ALA A 23 32.96 1.04 18.13
N LEU A 24 32.08 0.78 19.08
CA LEU A 24 30.63 0.65 18.87
C LEU A 24 30.06 2.04 18.51
N ALA A 25 29.81 2.29 17.23
CA ALA A 25 28.95 3.39 16.82
C ALA A 25 27.49 2.95 16.97
N LEU A 26 26.87 3.22 18.12
CA LEU A 26 25.41 3.24 18.24
C LEU A 26 24.90 4.44 17.42
N VAL A 27 24.43 4.17 16.20
CA VAL A 27 23.55 5.10 15.50
C VAL A 27 22.23 5.09 16.27
N ALA A 28 21.94 6.20 16.96
CA ALA A 28 20.63 6.46 17.52
C ALA A 28 19.62 6.54 16.37
N ALA A 29 18.87 5.45 16.15
CA ALA A 29 17.69 5.50 15.30
C ALA A 29 16.71 6.52 15.90
N PRO A 30 16.10 7.42 15.10
CA PRO A 30 15.03 8.27 15.61
C PRO A 30 13.91 7.36 16.15
N PRO A 31 13.24 7.74 17.25
CA PRO A 31 12.12 6.95 17.74
C PRO A 31 11.09 6.87 16.62
N SER A 32 10.84 5.65 16.14
CA SER A 32 9.68 5.35 15.30
C SER A 32 8.48 5.96 16.00
N SER A 33 7.83 6.92 15.36
CA SER A 33 6.56 7.49 15.82
C SER A 33 5.52 6.37 15.80
N ALA A 34 5.49 5.59 16.87
CA ALA A 34 4.39 4.70 17.19
C ALA A 34 3.18 5.62 17.40
N GLN A 35 2.40 5.78 16.33
CA GLN A 35 1.15 6.51 16.32
C GLN A 35 0.28 5.96 17.45
N ARG A 36 0.10 6.74 18.53
CA ARG A 36 -0.86 6.37 19.59
C ARG A 36 -2.24 6.37 18.94
N ARG A 37 -2.73 5.19 18.58
CA ARG A 37 -4.09 4.98 18.09
C ARG A 37 -5.07 5.05 19.26
N ALA A 38 -6.27 5.53 18.98
CA ALA A 38 -7.33 5.65 19.97
C ALA A 38 -7.71 4.25 20.52
N PRO A 39 -8.05 4.11 21.82
CA PRO A 39 -8.52 2.85 22.37
C PRO A 39 -9.86 2.43 21.75
N GLY A 40 -9.95 1.23 21.18
CA GLY A 40 -11.20 0.63 20.67
C GLY A 40 -11.14 0.04 19.26
N GLU A 41 -10.10 0.32 18.49
CA GLU A 41 -9.85 -0.32 17.19
C GLU A 41 -8.90 -1.51 17.38
N THR A 42 -9.44 -2.71 17.51
CA THR A 42 -8.64 -3.93 17.35
C THR A 42 -8.35 -4.06 15.85
N PRO A 43 -7.09 -4.01 15.39
CA PRO A 43 -6.78 -4.22 13.98
C PRO A 43 -7.36 -5.56 13.55
N LEU A 44 -8.03 -5.61 12.40
CA LEU A 44 -8.30 -6.91 11.79
C LEU A 44 -6.96 -7.56 11.53
N ALA A 45 -6.76 -8.76 12.08
CA ALA A 45 -5.63 -9.59 11.68
C ALA A 45 -5.65 -9.76 10.16
N ASP A 46 -4.48 -9.84 9.55
CA ASP A 46 -4.37 -10.18 8.14
C ASP A 46 -4.94 -11.59 7.95
N VAL A 47 -6.10 -11.66 7.32
CA VAL A 47 -6.86 -12.91 7.10
C VAL A 47 -6.87 -13.32 5.64
N LEU A 48 -6.13 -12.59 4.80
CA LEU A 48 -6.00 -12.85 3.39
C LEU A 48 -4.52 -12.92 3.02
N GLN A 49 -4.13 -13.95 2.28
CA GLN A 49 -2.79 -14.12 1.76
C GLN A 49 -2.81 -14.28 0.24
N ILE A 50 -1.87 -13.63 -0.45
CA ILE A 50 -1.68 -13.80 -1.90
C ILE A 50 -0.44 -14.67 -2.14
N VAL A 51 -0.60 -15.69 -2.96
CA VAL A 51 0.47 -16.55 -3.46
C VAL A 51 0.59 -16.36 -4.97
N VAL A 52 1.79 -16.06 -5.44
CA VAL A 52 2.10 -15.94 -6.87
C VAL A 52 2.65 -17.27 -7.35
N LEU A 53 1.95 -17.88 -8.31
CA LEU A 53 2.40 -19.07 -9.03
C LEU A 53 2.76 -18.68 -10.47
N GLU A 54 3.32 -19.62 -11.22
CA GLU A 54 3.86 -19.33 -12.56
C GLU A 54 2.80 -18.74 -13.53
N ARG A 55 1.55 -19.20 -13.42
CA ARG A 55 0.45 -18.81 -14.32
C ARG A 55 -0.84 -18.39 -13.62
N GLU A 56 -0.80 -18.26 -12.30
CA GLU A 56 -1.98 -17.91 -11.53
C GLU A 56 -1.62 -17.14 -10.25
N LEU A 57 -2.56 -16.33 -9.80
CA LEU A 57 -2.58 -15.75 -8.47
C LEU A 57 -3.61 -16.50 -7.63
N VAL A 58 -3.20 -16.91 -6.44
CA VAL A 58 -4.08 -17.58 -5.48
C VAL A 58 -4.25 -16.69 -4.26
N ALA A 59 -5.50 -16.33 -3.95
CA ALA A 59 -5.86 -15.66 -2.72
C ALA A 59 -6.43 -16.68 -1.74
N ILE A 60 -5.76 -16.88 -0.61
CA ILE A 60 -6.20 -17.78 0.46
C ILE A 60 -6.97 -16.95 1.48
N ASP A 61 -8.25 -17.26 1.66
CA ASP A 61 -9.12 -16.59 2.62
C ASP A 61 -9.21 -17.41 3.91
N GLY A 62 -8.51 -16.94 4.95
CA GLY A 62 -8.51 -17.56 6.27
C GLY A 62 -9.84 -17.42 7.03
N LEU A 63 -10.75 -16.54 6.59
CA LEU A 63 -12.06 -16.35 7.19
C LEU A 63 -13.12 -17.27 6.58
N ALA A 64 -13.08 -17.47 5.26
CA ALA A 64 -13.99 -18.38 4.56
C ALA A 64 -13.47 -19.82 4.49
N GLY A 65 -12.16 -20.03 4.66
CA GLY A 65 -11.52 -21.34 4.47
C GLY A 65 -11.45 -21.76 3.00
N THR A 66 -11.45 -20.79 2.08
CA THR A 66 -11.49 -21.02 0.62
C THR A 66 -10.31 -20.34 -0.06
N ASP A 67 -9.88 -20.87 -1.22
CA ASP A 67 -9.00 -20.16 -2.15
C ASP A 67 -9.77 -19.62 -3.36
N THR A 68 -9.34 -18.45 -3.84
CA THR A 68 -9.86 -17.85 -5.08
C THR A 68 -8.69 -17.58 -6.03
N ARG A 69 -8.87 -17.92 -7.31
CA ARG A 69 -7.79 -17.93 -8.29
C ARG A 69 -8.02 -16.96 -9.43
N ALA A 70 -6.94 -16.37 -9.93
CA ALA A 70 -6.93 -15.60 -11.16
C ALA A 70 -5.81 -16.10 -12.07
N GLU A 71 -6.16 -16.49 -13.29
CA GLU A 71 -5.18 -16.85 -14.30
C GLU A 71 -4.44 -15.62 -14.82
N LEU A 72 -3.12 -15.73 -14.94
CA LEU A 72 -2.28 -14.76 -15.62
C LEU A 72 -2.31 -15.02 -17.12
N GLU A 73 -2.41 -13.96 -17.91
CA GLU A 73 -2.30 -14.05 -19.36
C GLU A 73 -0.87 -14.46 -19.77
N ILE A 74 -0.71 -15.01 -20.97
CA ILE A 74 0.60 -15.43 -21.47
C ILE A 74 1.57 -14.22 -21.47
N GLY A 75 2.70 -14.37 -20.79
CA GLY A 75 3.71 -13.32 -20.65
C GLY A 75 3.30 -12.12 -19.81
N GLU A 76 2.17 -12.18 -19.09
CA GLU A 76 1.84 -11.21 -18.05
C GLU A 76 2.78 -11.40 -16.87
N ARG A 77 3.36 -10.30 -16.37
CA ARG A 77 4.28 -10.36 -15.22
C ARG A 77 3.69 -9.64 -14.04
N VAL A 78 3.74 -10.30 -12.89
CA VAL A 78 3.41 -9.70 -11.60
C VAL A 78 4.55 -8.76 -11.21
N LEU A 79 4.21 -7.50 -10.98
CA LEU A 79 5.15 -6.44 -10.61
C LEU A 79 5.14 -6.19 -9.10
N TRP A 80 3.99 -6.36 -8.47
CA TRP A 80 3.80 -6.08 -7.06
C TRP A 80 2.57 -6.83 -6.51
N THR A 81 2.64 -7.26 -5.25
CA THR A 81 1.51 -7.87 -4.53
C THR A 81 1.55 -7.47 -3.06
N GLU A 82 0.39 -7.23 -2.47
CA GLU A 82 0.25 -7.04 -1.03
C GLU A 82 -1.14 -7.46 -0.57
N ALA A 83 -1.25 -7.89 0.68
CA ALA A 83 -2.52 -8.11 1.35
C ALA A 83 -2.48 -7.50 2.75
N ARG A 84 -3.59 -6.89 3.16
CA ARG A 84 -3.77 -6.27 4.47
C ARG A 84 -5.22 -6.42 4.92
N GLY A 85 -5.41 -6.88 6.14
CA GLY A 85 -6.73 -7.18 6.71
C GLY A 85 -7.52 -8.12 5.80
N ARG A 86 -8.52 -7.58 5.11
CA ARG A 86 -9.44 -8.33 4.25
C ARG A 86 -9.27 -8.05 2.76
N VAL A 87 -8.26 -7.30 2.35
CA VAL A 87 -8.04 -6.88 0.97
C VAL A 87 -6.69 -7.34 0.48
N GLY A 88 -6.67 -7.82 -0.75
CA GLY A 88 -5.48 -8.24 -1.47
C GLY A 88 -5.44 -7.57 -2.83
N VAL A 89 -4.26 -7.12 -3.23
CA VAL A 89 -4.02 -6.50 -4.52
C VAL A 89 -2.78 -7.10 -5.16
N ALA A 90 -2.87 -7.34 -6.46
CA ALA A 90 -1.75 -7.64 -7.33
C ALA A 90 -1.73 -6.65 -8.49
N ILE A 91 -0.56 -6.12 -8.81
CA ILE A 91 -0.34 -5.26 -9.96
C ILE A 91 0.55 -6.02 -10.93
N THR A 92 0.11 -6.13 -12.18
CA THR A 92 0.88 -6.72 -13.27
C THR A 92 1.34 -5.65 -14.25
N ASP A 93 2.02 -6.04 -15.33
CA ASP A 93 2.30 -5.12 -16.44
C ASP A 93 1.08 -4.86 -17.34
N ARG A 94 -0.09 -5.45 -17.05
CA ARG A 94 -1.32 -5.33 -17.88
C ARG A 94 -2.55 -4.88 -17.11
N ARG A 95 -2.67 -5.20 -15.83
CA ARG A 95 -3.86 -4.91 -15.03
C ARG A 95 -3.54 -4.83 -13.55
N LEU A 96 -4.45 -4.17 -12.85
CA LEU A 96 -4.61 -4.32 -11.41
C LEU A 96 -5.63 -5.42 -11.16
N LEU A 97 -5.31 -6.33 -10.25
CA LEU A 97 -6.17 -7.40 -9.76
C LEU A 97 -6.41 -7.16 -8.27
N ALA A 98 -7.65 -7.22 -7.82
CA ALA A 98 -8.02 -7.02 -6.42
C ALA A 98 -9.01 -8.09 -5.96
N VAL A 99 -8.92 -8.48 -4.71
CA VAL A 99 -9.77 -9.51 -4.11
C VAL A 99 -9.95 -9.19 -2.63
N GLY A 100 -11.11 -9.57 -2.09
CA GLY A 100 -11.36 -9.45 -0.66
C GLY A 100 -11.76 -10.78 -0.04
N THR A 101 -11.75 -10.88 1.28
CA THR A 101 -12.33 -12.04 1.97
C THR A 101 -13.79 -12.22 1.58
N ARG A 102 -14.24 -13.45 1.40
CA ARG A 102 -15.57 -13.87 0.96
C ARG A 102 -15.95 -13.34 -0.43
N SER A 103 -14.98 -12.82 -1.18
CA SER A 103 -15.19 -12.52 -2.61
C SER A 103 -15.22 -13.83 -3.38
N GLY A 104 -16.18 -13.98 -4.29
CA GLY A 104 -16.25 -15.18 -5.14
C GLY A 104 -15.26 -15.18 -6.31
N ALA A 105 -14.62 -14.04 -6.60
CA ALA A 105 -13.70 -13.89 -7.72
C ALA A 105 -12.75 -12.70 -7.51
N TRP A 106 -11.62 -12.74 -8.21
CA TRP A 106 -10.77 -11.56 -8.41
C TRP A 106 -11.45 -10.55 -9.33
N GLN A 107 -11.37 -9.28 -8.95
CA GLN A 107 -11.73 -8.16 -9.81
C GLN A 107 -10.51 -7.67 -10.57
N ALA A 108 -10.70 -7.23 -11.81
CA ALA A 108 -9.60 -6.79 -12.67
C ALA A 108 -9.89 -5.44 -13.34
N ALA A 109 -8.92 -4.54 -13.33
CA ALA A 109 -8.89 -3.36 -14.20
C ALA A 109 -7.65 -3.40 -15.09
N ARG A 110 -7.84 -3.60 -16.39
CA ARG A 110 -6.77 -3.50 -17.39
C ARG A 110 -6.31 -2.06 -17.54
N PHE A 111 -4.99 -1.86 -17.61
CA PHE A 111 -4.41 -0.55 -17.90
C PHE A 111 -4.76 -0.12 -19.33
N ARG A 112 -5.11 1.16 -19.49
CA ARG A 112 -5.45 1.76 -20.78
C ARG A 112 -4.16 1.96 -21.58
N ARG A 113 -4.28 2.12 -22.90
CA ARG A 113 -3.12 2.40 -23.76
C ARG A 113 -2.33 3.60 -23.24
N GLY A 114 -1.02 3.44 -23.03
CA GLY A 114 -0.14 4.51 -22.50
C GLY A 114 -0.43 4.90 -21.05
N GLU A 115 -1.12 4.04 -20.29
CA GLU A 115 -1.23 4.13 -18.84
C GLU A 115 -0.22 3.15 -18.24
N PRO A 116 0.91 3.62 -17.68
CA PRO A 116 1.85 2.73 -17.01
C PRO A 116 1.21 2.14 -15.74
N PRO A 117 1.59 0.92 -15.33
CA PRO A 117 1.16 0.36 -14.05
C PRO A 117 1.67 1.23 -12.90
N PRO A 118 0.89 1.39 -11.82
CA PRO A 118 1.37 2.06 -10.62
C PRO A 118 2.45 1.20 -9.93
N PRO A 119 3.39 1.81 -9.19
CA PRO A 119 4.47 1.08 -8.51
C PRO A 119 3.97 0.22 -7.33
N GLY A 120 2.75 0.46 -6.86
CA GLY A 120 2.12 -0.23 -5.73
C GLY A 120 0.69 0.27 -5.51
N ALA A 121 0.05 -0.23 -4.46
CA ALA A 121 -1.25 0.25 -3.98
C ALA A 121 -1.17 0.58 -2.48
N LEU A 122 -2.03 1.50 -2.04
CA LEU A 122 -2.22 1.84 -0.64
C LEU A 122 -3.37 0.98 -0.10
N LEU A 123 -3.11 0.19 0.94
CA LEU A 123 -4.08 -0.73 1.50
C LEU A 123 -4.53 -0.26 2.89
N GLY A 124 -5.85 -0.18 3.08
CA GLY A 124 -6.49 -0.27 4.39
C GLY A 124 -6.90 -1.72 4.68
N GLU A 125 -7.50 -1.96 5.83
CA GLU A 125 -8.04 -3.28 6.20
C GLU A 125 -9.24 -3.71 5.34
N ARG A 126 -9.95 -2.75 4.73
CA ARG A 126 -11.17 -2.98 3.93
C ARG A 126 -11.21 -2.25 2.59
N VAL A 127 -10.15 -1.53 2.24
CA VAL A 127 -10.04 -0.81 0.98
C VAL A 127 -8.65 -0.94 0.39
N ALA A 128 -8.54 -0.75 -0.92
CA ALA A 128 -7.25 -0.45 -1.54
C ALA A 128 -7.39 0.69 -2.55
N ILE A 129 -6.33 1.47 -2.71
CA ILE A 129 -6.24 2.53 -3.71
C ILE A 129 -4.97 2.36 -4.52
N ALA A 130 -5.09 2.42 -5.84
CA ALA A 130 -3.96 2.60 -6.74
C ALA A 130 -4.22 3.78 -7.65
N VAL A 131 -3.20 4.60 -7.88
CA VAL A 131 -3.33 5.81 -8.69
C VAL A 131 -2.40 5.73 -9.89
N THR A 132 -2.98 5.90 -11.07
CA THR A 132 -2.22 5.98 -12.33
C THR A 132 -2.22 7.41 -12.84
N GLY A 133 -1.49 7.68 -13.93
CA GLY A 133 -1.57 8.95 -14.63
C GLY A 133 -2.93 9.27 -15.27
N LYS A 134 -3.90 8.34 -15.24
CA LYS A 134 -5.21 8.50 -15.91
C LYS A 134 -6.41 8.34 -15.00
N ARG A 135 -6.28 7.66 -13.86
CA ARG A 135 -7.41 7.36 -12.97
C ARG A 135 -6.94 6.97 -11.57
N ALA A 136 -7.82 7.19 -10.60
CA ALA A 136 -7.79 6.49 -9.33
C ALA A 136 -8.58 5.19 -9.48
N LEU A 137 -7.98 4.07 -9.07
CA LEU A 137 -8.57 2.76 -8.93
C LEU A 137 -8.79 2.50 -7.45
N GLY A 138 -9.99 2.11 -7.06
CA GLY A 138 -10.35 1.79 -5.69
C GLY A 138 -10.93 0.40 -5.61
N PHE A 139 -10.53 -0.39 -4.62
CA PHE A 139 -11.22 -1.64 -4.30
C PHE A 139 -12.04 -1.44 -3.03
N ASP A 140 -13.33 -1.70 -3.15
CA ASP A 140 -14.28 -1.76 -2.05
C ASP A 140 -14.31 -3.20 -1.51
N GLY A 141 -13.69 -3.44 -0.35
CA GLY A 141 -13.70 -4.75 0.31
C GLY A 141 -15.01 -5.09 1.02
N GLY A 142 -15.98 -4.18 1.10
CA GLY A 142 -17.33 -4.44 1.57
C GLY A 142 -18.21 -5.06 0.48
N SER A 143 -18.20 -4.50 -0.72
CA SER A 143 -18.95 -5.02 -1.87
C SER A 143 -18.15 -5.99 -2.74
N GLY A 144 -16.82 -6.06 -2.57
CA GLY A 144 -15.92 -6.82 -3.43
C GLY A 144 -15.75 -6.24 -4.83
N ASN A 145 -16.05 -4.95 -5.03
CA ASN A 145 -16.03 -4.32 -6.36
C ASN A 145 -14.78 -3.46 -6.55
N LEU A 146 -14.28 -3.46 -7.78
CA LEU A 146 -13.29 -2.49 -8.23
C LEU A 146 -13.99 -1.30 -8.88
N VAL A 147 -13.72 -0.11 -8.38
CA VAL A 147 -14.30 1.15 -8.82
C VAL A 147 -13.21 2.06 -9.39
N GLU A 148 -13.58 2.94 -10.32
CA GLU A 148 -12.63 3.86 -10.93
C GLU A 148 -13.14 5.29 -11.03
N ARG A 149 -12.22 6.24 -10.94
CA ARG A 149 -12.46 7.66 -11.27
C ARG A 149 -11.38 8.16 -12.21
N THR A 150 -11.81 8.56 -13.41
CA THR A 150 -10.93 9.19 -14.41
C THR A 150 -10.42 10.54 -13.91
N LEU A 151 -9.11 10.74 -14.04
CA LEU A 151 -8.45 12.02 -13.85
C LEU A 151 -8.55 12.83 -15.15
N GLY A 152 -8.89 14.11 -15.01
CA GLY A 152 -9.00 15.02 -16.13
C GLY A 152 -7.65 15.32 -16.78
N PRO A 153 -7.65 15.95 -17.98
CA PRO A 153 -6.42 16.37 -18.62
C PRO A 153 -5.61 17.29 -17.69
N ARG A 154 -4.33 16.96 -17.50
CA ARG A 154 -3.38 17.68 -16.64
C ARG A 154 -3.76 17.74 -15.15
N GLU A 155 -4.77 16.99 -14.71
CA GLU A 155 -5.06 16.82 -13.29
C GLU A 155 -3.89 16.04 -12.67
N ARG A 156 -3.29 16.60 -11.60
CA ARG A 156 -2.14 15.99 -10.92
C ARG A 156 -2.57 15.49 -9.56
N VAL A 157 -2.16 14.28 -9.23
CA VAL A 157 -2.34 13.73 -7.87
C VAL A 157 -1.29 14.36 -6.97
N LEU A 158 -1.75 14.96 -5.88
CA LEU A 158 -0.91 15.64 -4.89
C LEU A 158 -0.55 14.69 -3.76
N ALA A 159 -1.52 13.90 -3.31
CA ALA A 159 -1.34 12.92 -2.24
C ALA A 159 -2.43 11.84 -2.32
N ALA A 160 -2.15 10.69 -1.72
CA ALA A 160 -3.12 9.63 -1.49
C ALA A 160 -2.76 8.91 -0.19
N ASP A 161 -3.77 8.40 0.51
CA ASP A 161 -3.61 7.63 1.73
C ASP A 161 -4.74 6.60 1.87
N ALA A 162 -4.48 5.50 2.59
CA ALA A 162 -5.49 4.48 2.90
C ALA A 162 -5.20 3.82 4.26
N ASP A 163 -6.23 3.71 5.08
CA ASP A 163 -6.16 3.01 6.36
C ASP A 163 -7.54 2.48 6.76
N GLY A 164 -7.59 1.45 7.61
CA GLY A 164 -8.85 0.88 8.10
C GLY A 164 -9.86 0.61 6.95
N ALA A 165 -10.99 1.32 6.95
CA ALA A 165 -12.02 1.23 5.94
C ALA A 165 -12.24 2.55 5.19
N VAL A 166 -11.18 3.32 4.96
CA VAL A 166 -11.23 4.56 4.19
C VAL A 166 -9.98 4.73 3.34
N GLY A 167 -10.16 5.31 2.16
CA GLY A 167 -9.03 5.77 1.37
C GLY A 167 -9.32 7.14 0.77
N VAL A 168 -8.28 7.88 0.48
CA VAL A 168 -8.36 9.23 -0.07
C VAL A 168 -7.34 9.42 -1.18
N VAL A 169 -7.75 10.06 -2.27
CA VAL A 169 -6.86 10.59 -3.30
C VAL A 169 -7.15 12.07 -3.45
N VAL A 170 -6.13 12.90 -3.33
CA VAL A 170 -6.24 14.35 -3.49
C VAL A 170 -5.47 14.77 -4.73
N THR A 171 -6.14 15.54 -5.58
CA THR A 171 -5.56 16.12 -6.79
C THR A 171 -5.50 17.64 -6.68
N ASP A 172 -4.89 18.29 -7.67
CA ASP A 172 -4.90 19.75 -7.82
C ASP A 172 -6.28 20.34 -8.15
N ARG A 173 -7.35 19.53 -8.13
CA ARG A 173 -8.73 19.96 -8.45
C ARG A 173 -9.78 19.48 -7.46
N ARG A 174 -9.56 18.34 -6.79
CA ARG A 174 -10.58 17.69 -5.95
C ARG A 174 -9.97 16.66 -5.02
N ALA A 175 -10.67 16.39 -3.93
CA ALA A 175 -10.47 15.22 -3.11
C ALA A 175 -11.47 14.12 -3.49
N LEU A 176 -11.02 12.88 -3.47
CA LEU A 176 -11.78 11.66 -3.76
C LEU A 176 -11.72 10.77 -2.51
N GLY A 177 -12.86 10.55 -1.86
CA GLY A 177 -12.98 9.65 -0.72
C GLY A 177 -13.53 8.30 -1.17
N LEU A 178 -12.86 7.20 -0.84
CA LEU A 178 -13.30 5.83 -1.12
C LEU A 178 -14.00 5.26 0.12
N SER A 179 -15.24 4.82 -0.04
CA SER A 179 -16.00 4.15 1.02
C SER A 179 -16.30 2.70 0.63
N PRO A 180 -15.97 1.72 1.49
CA PRO A 180 -16.42 0.34 1.33
C PRO A 180 -17.79 0.05 1.98
N PHE A 181 -18.42 1.06 2.60
CA PHE A 181 -19.72 0.92 3.27
C PHE A 181 -20.86 1.29 2.33
N VAL A 182 -20.69 2.40 1.61
CA VAL A 182 -21.65 2.92 0.63
C VAL A 182 -21.24 2.53 -0.80
N GLY A 183 -19.95 2.24 -0.99
CA GLY A 183 -19.37 1.85 -2.26
C GLY A 183 -18.99 3.03 -3.14
N GLY A 184 -17.78 2.98 -3.68
CA GLY A 184 -17.31 3.93 -4.68
C GLY A 184 -16.59 5.17 -4.15
N PHE A 185 -16.26 6.05 -5.09
CA PHE A 185 -15.58 7.31 -4.84
C PHE A 185 -16.56 8.49 -4.77
N PHE A 186 -16.40 9.29 -3.72
CA PHE A 186 -17.14 10.50 -3.40
C PHE A 186 -16.26 11.73 -3.57
N VAL A 187 -16.73 12.71 -4.32
CA VAL A 187 -15.90 13.81 -4.81
C VAL A 187 -16.19 15.09 -4.04
N GLN A 188 -15.15 15.79 -3.61
CA GLN A 188 -15.21 17.15 -3.09
C GLN A 188 -14.30 18.06 -3.91
N PRO A 189 -14.83 19.03 -4.68
CA PRO A 189 -14.00 19.98 -5.40
C PRO A 189 -13.15 20.85 -4.46
N LEU A 190 -11.89 21.08 -4.85
CA LEU A 190 -11.06 22.12 -4.27
C LEU A 190 -11.43 23.48 -4.87
N ARG A 191 -11.27 24.54 -4.08
CA ARG A 191 -11.50 25.92 -4.49
C ARG A 191 -10.28 26.45 -5.25
N LEU A 192 -10.49 27.52 -6.00
CA LEU A 192 -9.38 28.23 -6.64
C LEU A 192 -8.44 28.79 -5.56
N GLU A 193 -7.13 28.68 -5.78
CA GLU A 193 -6.08 29.14 -4.84
C GLU A 193 -6.22 28.51 -3.44
N GLU A 194 -6.64 27.25 -3.40
CA GLU A 194 -6.64 26.41 -2.20
C GLU A 194 -5.48 25.42 -2.30
N ASP A 195 -4.49 25.56 -1.41
CA ASP A 195 -3.31 24.70 -1.38
C ASP A 195 -3.54 23.54 -0.41
N VAL A 196 -3.11 22.34 -0.80
CA VAL A 196 -3.20 21.15 0.06
C VAL A 196 -1.99 21.11 0.99
N GLU A 197 -2.24 21.19 2.30
CA GLU A 197 -1.21 21.24 3.34
C GLU A 197 -0.95 19.86 3.96
N GLY A 198 -1.96 18.98 3.97
CA GLY A 198 -1.82 17.65 4.55
C GLY A 198 -2.99 16.73 4.19
N VAL A 199 -2.69 15.43 4.11
CA VAL A 199 -3.66 14.37 3.84
C VAL A 199 -3.36 13.20 4.77
N ALA A 200 -4.39 12.65 5.40
CA ALA A 200 -4.28 11.47 6.24
C ALA A 200 -5.55 10.62 6.21
N ALA A 201 -5.40 9.30 6.19
CA ALA A 201 -6.44 8.31 6.41
C ALA A 201 -6.21 7.62 7.76
N THR A 202 -7.27 7.46 8.56
CA THR A 202 -7.20 6.73 9.84
C THR A 202 -8.55 6.11 10.14
N GLY A 203 -8.57 4.79 10.34
CA GLY A 203 -9.79 4.05 10.64
C GLY A 203 -10.85 4.23 9.56
N ASN A 204 -11.91 5.00 9.85
CA ASN A 204 -13.04 5.23 8.94
C ASN A 204 -13.12 6.67 8.40
N VAL A 205 -12.09 7.48 8.68
CA VAL A 205 -12.07 8.91 8.37
C VAL A 205 -10.82 9.28 7.56
N ALA A 206 -11.01 10.07 6.51
CA ALA A 206 -9.89 10.73 5.84
C ALA A 206 -9.99 12.24 6.06
N THR A 207 -8.85 12.87 6.30
CA THR A 207 -8.73 14.31 6.49
C THR A 207 -7.84 14.90 5.41
N VAL A 208 -8.27 16.03 4.87
CA VAL A 208 -7.51 16.85 3.92
C VAL A 208 -7.48 18.25 4.49
N ARG A 209 -6.32 18.67 4.98
CA ARG A 209 -6.08 20.03 5.43
C ARG A 209 -5.63 20.86 4.25
N THR A 210 -6.26 22.00 4.04
CA THR A 210 -5.89 22.98 3.03
C THR A 210 -5.61 24.34 3.65
N SER A 211 -5.12 25.28 2.86
CA SER A 211 -4.89 26.67 3.29
C SER A 211 -6.17 27.44 3.66
N ARG A 212 -7.36 26.87 3.44
CA ARG A 212 -8.66 27.54 3.67
C ARG A 212 -9.62 26.76 4.55
N ARG A 213 -9.48 25.44 4.64
CA ARG A 213 -10.45 24.58 5.32
C ARG A 213 -9.87 23.21 5.65
N LEU A 214 -10.52 22.56 6.59
CA LEU A 214 -10.37 21.13 6.85
C LEU A 214 -11.53 20.39 6.18
N LEU A 215 -11.21 19.50 5.25
CA LEU A 215 -12.17 18.58 4.65
C LEU A 215 -12.03 17.22 5.34
N THR A 216 -13.15 16.69 5.82
CA THR A 216 -13.20 15.38 6.49
C THR A 216 -14.16 14.48 5.74
N PHE A 217 -13.66 13.39 5.18
CA PHE A 217 -14.47 12.35 4.57
C PHE A 217 -14.82 11.27 5.57
N GLN A 218 -16.10 10.94 5.68
CA GLN A 218 -16.61 9.90 6.56
C GLN A 218 -17.04 8.69 5.73
N ALA A 219 -16.24 7.62 5.73
CA ALA A 219 -16.52 6.44 4.92
C ALA A 219 -17.89 5.79 5.21
N PRO A 220 -18.37 5.65 6.47
CA PRO A 220 -19.63 4.97 6.75
C PRO A 220 -20.86 5.60 6.09
N VAL A 221 -20.83 6.92 5.87
CA VAL A 221 -21.94 7.67 5.25
C VAL A 221 -21.61 8.19 3.85
N GLY A 222 -20.36 8.06 3.40
CA GLY A 222 -19.93 8.52 2.07
C GLY A 222 -20.00 10.04 1.90
N ALA A 223 -19.83 10.81 2.98
CA ALA A 223 -20.02 12.26 2.96
C ALA A 223 -18.75 13.03 3.33
N TRP A 224 -18.61 14.20 2.73
CA TRP A 224 -17.59 15.19 3.06
C TRP A 224 -18.18 16.23 4.02
N VAL A 225 -17.45 16.54 5.07
CA VAL A 225 -17.74 17.62 6.02
C VAL A 225 -16.63 18.66 5.88
N GLU A 226 -17.01 19.93 5.84
CA GLU A 226 -16.09 21.06 5.74
C GLU A 226 -16.11 21.86 7.05
N VAL A 227 -14.92 22.21 7.53
CA VAL A 227 -14.72 23.19 8.60
C VAL A 227 -13.79 24.28 8.09
N PRO A 228 -14.23 25.55 7.99
CA PRO A 228 -13.34 26.66 7.64
C PRO A 228 -12.15 26.77 8.61
N LEU A 229 -11.00 27.19 8.10
CA LEU A 229 -9.86 27.59 8.92
C LEU A 229 -9.79 29.11 8.86
N ASP A 230 -10.12 29.77 9.96
CA ASP A 230 -10.05 31.23 10.12
C ASP A 230 -8.60 31.73 10.20
#